data_AF-A0A367ZQ86-F1
#
_entry.id   AF-A0A367ZQ86-F1
#
_cell.length_a   1.000
_cell.length_b   1.000
_cell.length_c   1.000
_cell.angle_alpha   90.00
_cell.angle_beta   90.00
_cell.angle_gamma   90.00
#
_symmetry.space_group_name_H-M   'P 1'
#
loop_
_entity.id
_entity.type
_entity.pdbx_description
1 polymer ?
#
loop_
_entity_poly.entity_id
_entity_poly.type
_entity_poly.pdbx_seq_one_letter_code
_entity_poly.pdbx_strand_id
1 'polypeptide(L)' 'MFCLRLVEMSEEIGRFPEAGRVVPEVNKPEVRERIVGAYRMVYRIGTAAVEIVAISHGARLLRI' A
#
# COMPACT_ATOMS: atom_id res chain seq x y z
N MET A 1 17.85 -3.66 -6.57
CA MET A 1 16.82 -4.44 -7.30
C MET A 1 15.45 -4.53 -6.61
N PHE A 2 15.33 -4.59 -5.28
CA PHE A 2 14.01 -4.58 -4.60
C PHE A 2 13.52 -3.17 -4.21
N CYS A 3 14.38 -2.34 -3.64
CA CYS A 3 14.00 -0.98 -3.21
C CYS A 3 13.45 -0.13 -4.36
N LEU A 4 14.03 -0.21 -5.56
CA LEU A 4 13.54 0.52 -6.74
C LEU A 4 12.08 0.17 -7.06
N ARG A 5 11.69 -1.11 -6.98
CA ARG A 5 10.29 -1.51 -7.21
C ARG A 5 9.33 -0.94 -6.17
N LEU A 6 9.78 -0.78 -4.92
CA LEU A 6 8.97 -0.12 -3.89
C LEU A 6 8.82 1.37 -4.18
N VAL A 7 9.88 2.03 -4.64
CA VAL A 7 9.86 3.45 -5.03
C VAL A 7 8.92 3.65 -6.23
N GLU A 8 9.09 2.88 -7.30
CA GLU A 8 8.21 2.92 -8.48
C GLU A 8 6.73 2.70 -8.09
N MET A 9 6.46 1.70 -7.24
CA MET A 9 5.11 1.46 -6.74
C MET A 9 4.57 2.65 -5.91
N SER A 10 5.40 3.30 -5.11
CA SER A 10 4.98 4.47 -4.33
C SER A 10 4.61 5.66 -5.23
N GLU A 11 5.33 5.85 -6.34
CA GLU A 11 4.97 6.86 -7.34
C GLU A 11 3.65 6.52 -8.05
N GLU A 12 3.45 5.25 -8.42
CA GLU A 12 2.18 4.78 -9.00
C GLU A 12 1.01 5.00 -8.05
N ILE A 13 1.20 4.70 -6.76
CA ILE A 13 0.19 4.93 -5.71
C ILE A 13 -0.15 6.43 -5.63
N GLY A 14 0.84 7.31 -5.73
CA GLY A 14 0.62 8.75 -5.76
C GLY A 14 -0.22 9.21 -6.96
N ARG A 15 -0.01 8.61 -8.15
CA ARG A 15 -0.76 8.93 -9.37
C ARG A 15 -2.16 8.28 -9.41
N PHE A 16 -2.28 7.05 -8.89
CA PHE A 16 -3.48 6.23 -8.96
C PHE A 16 -3.82 5.60 -7.59
N PRO A 17 -4.18 6.42 -6.60
CA PRO A 17 -4.39 5.96 -5.23
C PRO A 17 -5.52 4.94 -5.09
N GLU A 18 -6.54 4.99 -5.94
CA GLU A 18 -7.67 4.04 -5.88
C GLU A 18 -7.36 2.67 -6.50
N ALA A 19 -6.25 2.53 -7.23
CA ALA A 19 -5.87 1.31 -7.94
C ALA A 19 -5.36 0.18 -7.03
N GLY A 20 -5.13 0.44 -5.74
CA GLY A 20 -4.91 -0.61 -4.74
C GLY A 20 -6.21 -1.29 -4.35
N ARG A 21 -6.12 -2.46 -3.72
CA ARG A 21 -7.29 -3.13 -3.12
C ARG A 21 -7.54 -2.60 -1.72
N VAL A 22 -8.80 -2.63 -1.26
CA VAL A 22 -9.10 -2.37 0.15
C VAL A 22 -8.40 -3.41 1.02
N VAL A 23 -7.78 -2.98 2.11
CA VAL A 23 -7.13 -3.89 3.07
C VAL A 23 -8.24 -4.70 3.77
N PRO A 24 -8.31 -6.03 3.58
CA PRO A 24 -9.38 -6.85 4.14
C PRO A 24 -9.47 -6.76 5.66
N GLU A 25 -8.33 -6.64 6.34
CA GLU A 25 -8.23 -6.59 7.80
C GLU A 25 -8.78 -5.28 8.39
N VAL A 26 -8.74 -4.18 7.63
CA VAL A 26 -9.21 -2.86 8.07
C VAL A 26 -10.62 -2.57 7.54
N ASN A 27 -10.93 -3.07 6.34
CA ASN A 27 -12.20 -2.91 5.64
C ASN A 27 -12.69 -1.44 5.53
N LYS A 28 -11.75 -0.51 5.31
CA LYS A 28 -12.01 0.90 5.08
C LYS A 28 -11.57 1.29 3.67
N PRO A 29 -12.43 1.90 2.83
CA PRO A 29 -12.12 2.17 1.42
C PRO A 29 -10.91 3.09 1.23
N GLU A 30 -10.63 3.95 2.20
CA GLU A 30 -9.48 4.85 2.24
C GLU A 30 -8.16 4.13 2.60
N VAL A 31 -8.21 2.94 3.21
CA VAL A 31 -7.01 2.14 3.54
C VAL A 31 -6.85 1.03 2.53
N ARG A 32 -5.80 1.13 1.73
CA ARG A 32 -5.60 0.28 0.55
C ARG A 32 -4.21 -0.33 0.54
N GLU A 33 -4.05 -1.40 -0.21
CA GLU A 33 -2.77 -2.05 -0.39
C GLU A 33 -2.47 -2.40 -1.85
N ARG A 34 -1.17 -2.38 -2.18
CA ARG A 34 -0.61 -2.88 -3.44
C ARG A 34 0.37 -4.00 -3.12
N ILE A 35 0.32 -5.07 -3.91
CA ILE A 35 1.24 -6.21 -3.76
C ILE A 35 2.48 -5.96 -4.64
N VAL A 36 3.66 -6.07 -4.04
CA VAL A 36 4.95 -5.99 -4.72
C VAL A 36 5.74 -7.26 -4.40
N GLY A 37 5.59 -8.27 -5.26
CA GLY A 37 6.17 -9.60 -5.02
C GLY A 37 5.66 -10.21 -3.73
N ALA A 38 6.57 -10.59 -2.82
CA ALA A 38 6.23 -11.16 -1.52
C ALA A 38 5.86 -10.12 -0.44
N TYR A 39 5.81 -8.84 -0.79
CA TYR A 39 5.49 -7.75 0.13
C TYR A 39 4.17 -7.09 -0.28
N ARG A 40 3.50 -6.49 0.69
CA ARG A 40 2.41 -5.55 0.48
C ARG A 40 2.79 -4.18 1.01
N MET A 41 2.48 -3.15 0.24
CA MET A 41 2.57 -1.77 0.64
C MET A 41 1.16 -1.30 0.99
N VAL A 42 0.95 -0.95 2.25
CA VAL A 42 -0.32 -0.46 2.78
C VAL A 42 -0.23 1.05 2.88
N TYR A 43 -1.26 1.73 2.40
CA TYR A 43 -1.34 3.18 2.36
C TYR A 43 -2.75 3.65 2.66
N ARG A 44 -2.85 4.93 3.02
CA ARG A 44 -4.11 5.62 3.28
C ARG A 44 -4.28 6.78 2.31
N ILE A 45 -5.46 6.89 1.72
CA ILE A 45 -5.87 8.05 0.93
C ILE A 45 -6.39 9.11 1.89
N GLY A 46 -5.63 10.17 2.08
CA GLY A 46 -6.05 11.37 2.81
C GLY A 46 -6.60 12.45 1.88
N THR A 47 -7.06 13.56 2.45
CA THR A 47 -7.60 14.70 1.70
C THR A 47 -6.53 15.50 0.98
N ALA A 48 -5.32 15.58 1.54
CA ALA A 48 -4.21 16.37 1.00
C ALA A 48 -3.08 15.50 0.40
N ALA A 49 -2.94 14.26 0.86
CA ALA A 49 -1.84 13.39 0.47
C ALA A 49 -2.20 11.91 0.65
N VAL A 50 -1.42 11.06 0.00
CA VAL A 50 -1.42 9.61 0.21
C VAL A 50 -0.28 9.24 1.14
N GLU A 51 -0.58 8.50 2.20
CA GLU A 51 0.39 8.15 3.24
C GLU A 51 0.70 6.66 3.16
N ILE A 52 1.97 6.30 3.00
CA ILE A 52 2.40 4.90 3.14
C ILE A 52 2.47 4.58 4.64
N VAL A 53 1.57 3.72 5.11
CA VAL A 53 1.41 3.38 6.53
C VAL A 53 2.32 2.22 6.94
N ALA A 54 2.50 1.23 6.05
CA ALA A 54 3.34 0.08 6.31
C ALA A 54 3.82 -0.61 5.03
N ILE A 55 4.97 -1.25 5.11
CA ILE A 55 5.43 -2.24 4.13
C ILE A 55 5.66 -3.54 4.90
N SER A 56 4.89 -4.58 4.58
CA SER A 56 4.93 -5.86 5.29
C SER A 56 5.06 -7.03 4.33
N HIS A 57 5.69 -8.11 4.79
CA HIS A 57 5.75 -9.35 4.02
C HIS A 57 4.35 -9.99 4.00
N GLY A 58 3.86 -10.41 2.83
CA GLY A 58 2.50 -10.92 2.64
C GLY A 58 2.18 -12.20 3.43
N ALA A 59 3.21 -13.00 3.76
CA ALA A 59 3.07 -14.16 4.64
C ALA A 59 2.96 -13.81 6.15
N ARG A 60 3.07 -12.53 6.52
CA ARG A 60 2.93 -12.09 7.92
C ARG A 60 1.59 -11.40 8.11
N LEU A 61 0.99 -11.63 9.28
CA LEU A 61 -0.23 -10.94 9.68
C LEU A 61 0.02 -9.42 9.67
N LEU A 62 -0.91 -8.64 9.10
CA LEU A 62 -0.84 -7.19 9.22
C LEU A 62 -1.04 -6.80 10.69
N ARG A 63 -0.24 -5.88 11.19
CA ARG A 63 -0.47 -5.19 12.45
C ARG A 63 -0.29 -3.70 12.18
N ILE A 64 -1.38 -2.99 11.94
CA ILE A 64 -1.44 -1.54 11.70
C ILE A 64 -2.64 -0.94 12.42
#